data_AF-A0A834ZN88-F1
#
_entry.id   AF-A0A834ZN88-F1
#
_cell.length_a   1.000
_cell.length_b   1.000
_cell.length_c   1.000
_cell.angle_alpha   90.00
_cell.angle_beta   90.00
_cell.angle_gamma   90.00
#
_symmetry.space_group_name_H-M   'P 1'
#
loop_
_entity.id
_entity.type
_entity.pdbx_description
1 polymer ?
#
loop_
_entity_poly.entity_id
_entity_poly.type
_entity_poly.pdbx_seq_one_letter_code
_entity_poly.pdbx_strand_id
1 'polypeptide(L)'
;MMNFREASTDCQFIDMGYMEVDFTWNNMREDEENIQERLDRALATTSWLDRLCFLLISCILAALLNGLACKDPKLAMADHFFFSGLHIPGNTSNPVGSKVTPATVAQIPGLNTLGISMVRIDYATWGVIPPHTHPRATEIITVLEGTIDVGFVTSNPENRLISKVLQKGDVFVFPVGLVHFQRNVGSGHAVSLSVLSSQNPGVITVANAVFGSNPSIVDDILAKAFQVDKNVVDSLQSKF
;
A
#
# COMPACT_ATOMS: atom_id res chain seq x y z
N MET A 1 -24.41 -15.42 -3.41
CA MET A 1 -24.65 -15.62 -1.95
C MET A 1 -25.25 -16.97 -1.57
N MET A 2 -26.02 -17.69 -2.43
CA MET A 2 -26.61 -19.00 -2.07
C MET A 2 -25.55 -20.04 -1.65
N ASN A 3 -24.49 -20.21 -2.44
CA ASN A 3 -23.48 -21.25 -2.18
C ASN A 3 -22.71 -21.08 -0.85
N PHE A 4 -22.53 -19.85 -0.37
CA PHE A 4 -21.83 -19.60 0.90
C PHE A 4 -22.73 -19.87 2.11
N ARG A 5 -24.01 -19.48 2.04
CA ARG A 5 -24.97 -19.77 3.11
C ARG A 5 -25.25 -21.27 3.22
N GLU A 6 -25.34 -21.94 2.08
CA GLU A 6 -25.51 -23.38 1.99
C GLU A 6 -24.28 -24.11 2.58
N ALA A 7 -23.07 -23.74 2.14
CA ALA A 7 -21.83 -24.28 2.72
C ALA A 7 -21.68 -24.00 4.23
N SER A 8 -22.06 -22.80 4.69
CA SER A 8 -22.05 -22.46 6.12
C SER A 8 -23.01 -23.34 6.92
N THR A 9 -24.16 -23.69 6.34
CA THR A 9 -25.18 -24.50 7.00
C THR A 9 -24.78 -25.98 6.99
N ASP A 10 -24.33 -26.50 5.84
CA ASP A 10 -23.93 -27.89 5.65
C ASP A 10 -22.70 -28.24 6.51
N CYS A 11 -21.75 -27.33 6.61
CA CYS A 11 -20.57 -27.51 7.46
C CYS A 11 -20.80 -27.13 8.93
N GLN A 12 -22.03 -26.77 9.32
CA GLN A 12 -22.42 -26.40 10.70
C GLN A 12 -21.54 -25.29 11.31
N PHE A 13 -21.18 -24.32 10.49
CA PHE A 13 -20.41 -23.18 10.93
C PHE A 13 -21.29 -22.17 11.68
N ILE A 14 -20.83 -21.74 12.83
CA ILE A 14 -21.40 -20.72 13.70
C ILE A 14 -20.56 -19.46 13.54
N ASP A 15 -21.25 -18.32 13.44
CA ASP A 15 -20.64 -17.00 13.50
C ASP A 15 -20.11 -16.74 14.91
N MET A 16 -18.80 -16.50 15.01
CA MET A 16 -18.15 -16.23 16.29
C MET A 16 -18.42 -14.83 16.84
N GLY A 17 -19.10 -13.98 16.05
CA GLY A 17 -19.38 -12.60 16.42
C GLY A 17 -18.15 -11.70 16.35
N TYR A 18 -18.39 -10.41 16.49
CA TYR A 18 -17.39 -9.35 16.56
C TYR A 18 -17.90 -8.27 17.51
N MET A 19 -17.01 -7.62 18.27
CA MET A 19 -17.40 -6.75 19.39
C MET A 19 -17.24 -5.25 19.15
N GLU A 20 -16.82 -4.79 17.96
CA GLU A 20 -16.50 -3.35 17.77
C GLU A 20 -17.39 -2.66 16.73
N VAL A 21 -17.01 -2.68 15.45
CA VAL A 21 -17.74 -1.99 14.37
C VAL A 21 -18.72 -2.90 13.63
N ASP A 22 -19.91 -2.37 13.36
CA ASP A 22 -21.00 -3.17 12.78
C ASP A 22 -20.74 -3.63 11.33
N PHE A 23 -19.86 -2.95 10.60
CA PHE A 23 -19.56 -3.27 9.20
C PHE A 23 -18.09 -3.00 8.89
N THR A 24 -17.50 -3.85 8.05
CA THR A 24 -16.08 -3.73 7.63
C THR A 24 -15.91 -3.25 6.21
N TRP A 25 -17.02 -3.06 5.50
CA TRP A 25 -17.06 -2.50 4.15
C TRP A 25 -18.31 -1.66 3.98
N ASN A 26 -18.18 -0.54 3.26
CA ASN A 26 -19.26 0.39 2.97
C ASN A 26 -19.04 0.91 1.54
N ASN A 27 -20.09 0.90 0.71
CA ASN A 27 -20.01 1.40 -0.66
C ASN A 27 -20.01 2.94 -0.75
N MET A 28 -20.09 3.63 0.40
CA MET A 28 -20.05 5.08 0.58
C MET A 28 -21.15 5.86 -0.15
N ARG A 29 -22.28 5.21 -0.45
CA ARG A 29 -23.47 5.88 -0.98
C ARG A 29 -24.38 6.37 0.14
N GLU A 30 -25.30 7.27 -0.20
CA GLU A 30 -26.25 7.84 0.77
C GLU A 30 -27.55 7.03 0.83
N ASP A 31 -28.24 7.12 1.96
CA ASP A 31 -29.57 6.57 2.19
C ASP A 31 -29.74 5.09 1.79
N GLU A 32 -30.82 4.76 1.07
CA GLU A 32 -31.16 3.39 0.67
C GLU A 32 -30.18 2.79 -0.35
N GLU A 33 -29.30 3.61 -0.94
CA GLU A 33 -28.21 3.12 -1.78
C GLU A 33 -26.96 2.75 -0.98
N ASN A 34 -26.90 3.09 0.31
CA ASN A 34 -25.80 2.67 1.17
C ASN A 34 -25.86 1.16 1.40
N ILE A 35 -24.83 0.46 0.92
CA ILE A 35 -24.63 -0.96 1.18
C ILE A 35 -23.46 -1.08 2.13
N GLN A 36 -23.75 -1.58 3.33
CA GLN A 36 -22.76 -1.93 4.33
C GLN A 36 -22.65 -3.44 4.42
N GLU A 37 -21.44 -3.97 4.25
CA GLU A 37 -21.19 -5.41 4.33
C GLU A 37 -20.19 -5.71 5.45
N ARG A 38 -20.44 -6.81 6.15
CA ARG A 38 -19.51 -7.38 7.13
C ARG A 38 -18.76 -8.53 6.46
N LEU A 39 -17.49 -8.30 6.15
CA LEU A 39 -16.64 -9.19 5.34
C LEU A 39 -15.63 -10.00 6.19
N ASP A 40 -15.56 -9.73 7.48
CA ASP A 40 -14.60 -10.29 8.44
C ASP A 40 -15.19 -11.39 9.34
N ARG A 41 -16.33 -11.97 8.96
CA ARG A 41 -17.00 -13.01 9.75
C ARG A 41 -16.09 -14.24 9.91
N ALA A 42 -15.72 -14.54 11.15
CA ALA A 42 -15.08 -15.80 11.50
C ALA A 42 -16.16 -16.85 11.78
N LEU A 43 -16.06 -17.98 11.07
CA LEU A 43 -16.99 -19.10 11.16
C LEU A 43 -16.30 -20.29 11.81
N ALA A 44 -16.92 -20.91 12.83
CA ALA A 44 -16.38 -22.06 13.54
C ALA A 44 -17.47 -23.09 13.87
N THR A 45 -17.15 -24.38 13.93
CA THR A 45 -18.12 -25.41 14.32
C THR A 45 -18.29 -25.48 15.84
N THR A 46 -19.39 -26.06 16.33
CA THR A 46 -19.59 -26.30 17.77
C THR A 46 -18.47 -27.12 18.39
N SER A 47 -18.01 -28.17 17.70
CA SER A 47 -16.90 -29.02 18.18
C SER A 47 -15.56 -28.27 18.23
N TRP A 48 -15.41 -27.21 17.43
CA TRP A 48 -14.26 -26.33 17.47
C TRP A 48 -14.34 -25.37 18.67
N LEU A 49 -15.53 -24.80 18.95
CA LEU A 49 -15.77 -23.91 20.10
C LEU A 49 -15.62 -24.66 21.45
N ASP A 50 -16.14 -25.88 21.55
CA ASP A 50 -16.09 -26.70 22.77
C ASP A 50 -14.67 -27.14 23.15
N ARG A 51 -13.75 -27.19 22.18
CA ARG A 51 -12.34 -27.57 22.40
C ARG A 51 -11.43 -26.40 22.81
N LEU A 52 -11.90 -25.15 22.73
CA LEU A 52 -11.06 -23.95 22.80
C LEU A 52 -11.47 -22.95 23.90
N CYS A 53 -12.22 -23.38 24.93
CA CYS A 53 -12.59 -22.51 26.06
C CYS A 53 -11.35 -21.92 26.79
N PHE A 54 -10.15 -22.51 26.61
CA PHE A 54 -8.88 -21.92 27.04
C PHE A 54 -7.78 -22.27 26.03
N LEU A 55 -7.24 -21.27 25.30
CA LEU A 55 -6.05 -21.25 24.41
C LEU A 55 -6.25 -21.38 22.88
N LEU A 56 -5.97 -20.26 22.20
CA LEU A 56 -5.09 -20.08 21.03
C LEU A 56 -5.12 -21.11 19.88
N ILE A 57 -5.67 -20.65 18.76
CA ILE A 57 -5.63 -21.30 17.45
C ILE A 57 -4.17 -21.36 16.97
N SER A 58 -3.53 -22.52 17.10
CA SER A 58 -2.31 -22.83 16.37
C SER A 58 -2.58 -23.90 15.33
N CYS A 59 -2.16 -23.63 14.09
CA CYS A 59 -2.08 -24.53 12.95
C CYS A 59 -3.34 -24.67 12.08
N ILE A 60 -3.61 -23.65 11.27
CA ILE A 60 -3.95 -23.91 9.86
C ILE A 60 -2.69 -23.63 9.07
N LEU A 61 -2.05 -24.68 8.53
CA LEU A 61 -0.96 -24.56 7.59
C LEU A 61 -1.42 -23.68 6.42
N ALA A 62 -0.87 -22.47 6.31
CA ALA A 62 -0.96 -21.58 5.16
C ALA A 62 -2.37 -21.39 4.56
N ALA A 63 -3.37 -21.06 5.38
CA ALA A 63 -4.56 -20.41 4.84
C ALA A 63 -4.17 -19.03 4.27
N LEU A 64 -4.50 -18.77 3.00
CA LEU A 64 -4.43 -17.43 2.44
C LEU A 64 -5.53 -16.60 3.10
N LEU A 65 -5.13 -15.71 4.00
CA LEU A 65 -6.01 -14.77 4.71
C LEU A 65 -5.76 -13.34 4.20
N ASN A 66 -6.72 -12.44 4.41
CA ASN A 66 -6.46 -11.01 4.20
C ASN A 66 -5.47 -10.52 5.28
N GLY A 67 -4.29 -10.06 4.86
CA GLY A 67 -3.20 -9.69 5.77
C GLY A 67 -2.22 -10.83 6.05
N LEU A 68 -1.84 -11.03 7.31
CA LEU A 68 -0.93 -12.10 7.75
C LEU A 68 -1.53 -12.83 8.94
N ALA A 69 -1.27 -14.14 9.02
CA ALA A 69 -1.58 -14.91 10.23
C ALA A 69 -0.78 -14.40 11.42
N CYS A 70 -1.44 -14.28 12.57
CA CYS A 70 -0.81 -13.79 13.80
C CYS A 70 -0.03 -14.90 14.51
N LYS A 71 1.08 -14.52 15.13
CA LYS A 71 1.81 -15.35 16.09
C LYS A 71 1.06 -15.40 17.43
N ASP A 72 1.30 -16.43 18.24
CA ASP A 72 0.85 -16.44 19.64
C ASP A 72 1.35 -15.17 20.35
N PRO A 73 0.46 -14.31 20.90
CA PRO A 73 0.86 -13.07 21.56
C PRO A 73 1.80 -13.31 22.75
N LYS A 74 1.76 -14.49 23.39
CA LYS A 74 2.71 -14.84 24.47
C LYS A 74 4.14 -15.03 23.96
N LEU A 75 4.32 -15.27 22.67
CA LEU A 75 5.62 -15.41 22.00
C LEU A 75 6.06 -14.09 21.34
N ALA A 76 5.33 -13.00 21.53
CA ALA A 76 5.71 -11.67 21.07
C ALA A 76 6.92 -11.15 21.86
N MET A 77 7.78 -10.39 21.20
CA MET A 77 9.06 -9.90 21.73
C MET A 77 9.36 -8.56 21.04
N ALA A 78 10.22 -7.74 21.65
CA ALA A 78 10.57 -6.41 21.13
C ALA A 78 11.02 -6.45 19.66
N ASP A 79 11.81 -7.46 19.27
CA ASP A 79 12.32 -7.61 17.90
C ASP A 79 11.21 -7.77 16.84
N HIS A 80 10.01 -8.22 17.21
CA HIS A 80 8.89 -8.28 16.27
C HIS A 80 8.28 -6.91 15.96
N PHE A 81 8.54 -5.90 16.80
CA PHE A 81 8.01 -4.53 16.67
C PHE A 81 9.11 -3.52 16.31
N PHE A 82 10.30 -4.01 15.95
CA PHE A 82 11.48 -3.19 15.77
C PHE A 82 12.09 -3.39 14.38
N PHE A 83 12.59 -2.29 13.81
CA PHE A 83 13.46 -2.32 12.64
C PHE A 83 14.56 -1.29 12.80
N SER A 84 15.81 -1.72 12.59
CA SER A 84 16.96 -0.84 12.44
C SER A 84 17.35 -0.76 10.97
N GLY A 85 17.69 0.43 10.49
CA GLY A 85 18.19 0.63 9.14
C GLY A 85 17.81 1.96 8.50
N LEU A 86 16.76 2.63 8.97
CA LEU A 86 16.35 3.94 8.43
C LEU A 86 17.37 5.06 8.68
N HIS A 87 18.38 4.86 9.53
CA HIS A 87 19.48 5.80 9.70
C HIS A 87 20.55 5.69 8.60
N ILE A 88 20.55 4.58 7.84
CA ILE A 88 21.53 4.31 6.79
C ILE A 88 21.01 4.89 5.47
N PRO A 89 21.77 5.78 4.80
CA PRO A 89 21.38 6.31 3.50
C PRO A 89 21.27 5.21 2.44
N GLY A 90 20.21 5.24 1.65
CA GLY A 90 20.04 4.36 0.50
C GLY A 90 20.98 4.71 -0.67
N ASN A 91 21.38 3.70 -1.46
CA ASN A 91 22.19 3.92 -2.66
C ASN A 91 21.37 4.57 -3.79
N THR A 92 21.65 5.84 -4.07
CA THR A 92 21.01 6.65 -5.11
C THR A 92 21.73 6.60 -6.46
N SER A 93 22.80 5.80 -6.60
CA SER A 93 23.52 5.60 -7.88
C SER A 93 22.74 4.66 -8.81
N ASN A 94 21.59 5.12 -9.28
CA ASN A 94 20.68 4.40 -10.16
C ASN A 94 19.96 5.38 -11.12
N PRO A 95 19.27 4.90 -12.17
CA PRO A 95 18.74 5.77 -13.22
C PRO A 95 17.76 6.86 -12.75
N VAL A 96 17.03 6.63 -11.65
CA VAL A 96 16.08 7.62 -11.11
C VAL A 96 16.71 8.50 -10.03
N GLY A 97 17.92 8.18 -9.57
CA GLY A 97 18.64 9.00 -8.59
C GLY A 97 18.04 8.98 -7.18
N SER A 98 17.23 7.98 -6.84
CA SER A 98 16.56 7.90 -5.53
C SER A 98 16.54 6.47 -4.98
N LYS A 99 16.34 6.33 -3.67
CA LYS A 99 16.19 5.02 -3.02
C LYS A 99 15.15 5.10 -1.91
N VAL A 100 14.16 4.22 -1.98
CA VAL A 100 13.18 3.97 -0.91
C VAL A 100 13.68 2.83 -0.03
N THR A 101 13.68 3.06 1.28
CA THR A 101 13.97 2.06 2.32
C THR A 101 12.71 1.84 3.16
N PRO A 102 12.00 0.72 2.97
CA PRO A 102 10.72 0.48 3.61
C PRO A 102 10.85 -0.02 5.06
N ALA A 103 9.89 0.38 5.89
CA ALA A 103 9.57 -0.18 7.19
C ALA A 103 8.06 -0.52 7.22
N THR A 104 7.70 -1.54 6.44
CA THR A 104 6.32 -2.06 6.33
C THR A 104 6.15 -3.31 7.18
N VAL A 105 4.97 -3.94 7.14
CA VAL A 105 4.74 -5.23 7.82
C VAL A 105 5.75 -6.33 7.42
N ALA A 106 6.36 -6.22 6.24
CA ALA A 106 7.41 -7.14 5.80
C ALA A 106 8.73 -6.98 6.57
N GLN A 107 9.02 -5.79 7.11
CA GLN A 107 10.20 -5.50 7.91
C GLN A 107 9.90 -5.50 9.42
N ILE A 108 8.70 -5.04 9.80
CA ILE A 108 8.23 -4.99 11.17
C ILE A 108 6.93 -5.81 11.27
N PRO A 109 7.02 -7.12 11.58
CA PRO A 109 5.84 -7.99 11.66
C PRO A 109 4.75 -7.48 12.61
N GLY A 110 5.14 -6.78 13.67
CA GLY A 110 4.25 -6.16 14.65
C GLY A 110 3.37 -5.04 14.10
N LEU A 111 3.58 -4.59 12.86
CA LEU A 111 2.65 -3.68 12.16
C LEU A 111 1.39 -4.39 11.66
N ASN A 112 1.34 -5.72 11.68
CA ASN A 112 0.13 -6.45 11.28
C ASN A 112 -1.07 -5.97 12.10
N THR A 113 -2.18 -5.71 11.42
CA THR A 113 -3.44 -5.15 11.93
C THR A 113 -3.39 -3.71 12.47
N LEU A 114 -2.23 -3.02 12.44
CA LEU A 114 -2.11 -1.66 13.01
C LEU A 114 -2.36 -0.53 12.00
N GLY A 115 -2.52 -0.85 10.72
CA GLY A 115 -2.95 0.12 9.70
C GLY A 115 -1.95 1.23 9.40
N ILE A 116 -0.66 1.06 9.74
CA ILE A 116 0.38 2.06 9.47
C ILE A 116 1.68 1.42 8.96
N SER A 117 2.45 2.19 8.20
CA SER A 117 3.84 1.86 7.84
C SER A 117 4.65 3.14 7.60
N MET A 118 5.96 2.99 7.41
CA MET A 118 6.87 4.11 7.20
C MET A 118 7.89 3.76 6.11
N VAL A 119 8.39 4.77 5.41
CA VAL A 119 9.51 4.64 4.48
C VAL A 119 10.45 5.82 4.63
N ARG A 120 11.75 5.59 4.51
CA ARG A 120 12.74 6.64 4.25
C ARG A 120 12.99 6.72 2.75
N ILE A 121 13.19 7.94 2.26
CA ILE A 121 13.59 8.17 0.87
C ILE A 121 14.84 9.05 0.84
N ASP A 122 15.87 8.56 0.16
CA ASP A 122 17.10 9.30 -0.12
C ASP A 122 17.12 9.70 -1.59
N TYR A 123 17.57 10.92 -1.88
CA TYR A 123 17.62 11.49 -3.22
C TYR A 123 19.03 12.01 -3.53
N ALA A 124 19.58 11.66 -4.69
CA ALA A 124 20.67 12.41 -5.31
C ALA A 124 20.16 13.78 -5.79
N THR A 125 21.06 14.68 -6.16
CA THR A 125 20.71 15.93 -6.83
C THR A 125 19.88 15.61 -8.08
N TRP A 126 18.71 16.24 -8.24
CA TRP A 126 17.73 15.96 -9.30
C TRP A 126 17.13 14.54 -9.32
N GLY A 127 17.38 13.75 -8.29
CA GLY A 127 16.76 12.43 -8.11
C GLY A 127 15.24 12.55 -7.98
N VAL A 128 14.54 11.57 -8.56
CA VAL A 128 13.07 11.51 -8.59
C VAL A 128 12.57 10.22 -8.00
N ILE A 129 11.42 10.30 -7.32
CA ILE A 129 10.51 9.18 -7.23
C ILE A 129 9.47 9.42 -8.34
N PRO A 130 9.48 8.59 -9.41
CA PRO A 130 8.61 8.80 -10.57
C PRO A 130 7.13 8.80 -10.21
N PRO A 131 6.25 9.27 -11.11
CA PRO A 131 4.80 9.18 -10.92
C PRO A 131 4.37 7.77 -10.51
N HIS A 132 3.73 7.68 -9.35
CA HIS A 132 3.27 6.43 -8.76
C HIS A 132 2.03 6.65 -7.90
N THR A 133 1.40 5.56 -7.47
CA THR A 133 0.25 5.58 -6.56
C THR A 133 0.33 4.47 -5.52
N HIS A 134 -0.30 4.71 -4.37
CA HIS A 134 -0.53 3.72 -3.32
C HIS A 134 -2.01 3.31 -3.34
N PRO A 135 -2.34 2.08 -3.80
CA PRO A 135 -3.73 1.66 -3.94
C PRO A 135 -4.45 1.44 -2.60
N ARG A 136 -3.71 1.36 -1.49
CA ARG A 136 -4.26 1.01 -0.17
C ARG A 136 -3.90 1.99 0.95
N ALA A 137 -3.27 3.14 0.66
CA ALA A 137 -2.90 4.09 1.70
C ALA A 137 -2.84 5.53 1.21
N THR A 138 -3.23 6.44 2.10
CA THR A 138 -2.79 7.85 2.06
C THR A 138 -1.35 7.90 2.57
N GLU A 139 -0.55 8.79 1.99
CA GLU A 139 0.82 9.07 2.43
C GLU A 139 0.92 10.49 3.00
N ILE A 140 1.67 10.65 4.08
CA ILE A 140 2.15 11.95 4.56
C ILE A 140 3.68 11.95 4.59
N ILE A 141 4.28 12.96 3.97
CA ILE A 141 5.74 13.11 3.83
C ILE A 141 6.23 14.28 4.68
N THR A 142 7.39 14.14 5.31
CA THR A 142 8.16 15.24 5.89
C THR A 142 9.60 15.23 5.39
N VAL A 143 10.15 16.42 5.14
CA VAL A 143 11.54 16.57 4.68
C VAL A 143 12.48 16.64 5.89
N LEU A 144 13.46 15.75 5.94
CA LEU A 144 14.49 15.73 6.98
C LEU A 144 15.72 16.55 6.59
N GLU A 145 16.04 16.60 5.30
CA GLU A 145 17.18 17.32 4.73
C GLU A 145 16.92 17.71 3.27
N GLY A 146 17.47 18.85 2.83
CA GLY A 146 17.39 19.32 1.45
C GLY A 146 16.08 20.01 1.10
N THR A 147 15.77 20.03 -0.20
CA THR A 147 14.60 20.70 -0.76
C THR A 147 13.94 19.81 -1.81
N ILE A 148 12.67 19.48 -1.61
CA ILE A 148 11.96 18.50 -2.44
C ILE A 148 10.71 19.14 -3.03
N ASP A 149 10.60 19.12 -4.35
CA ASP A 149 9.38 19.43 -5.08
C ASP A 149 8.47 18.20 -5.10
N VAL A 150 7.24 18.35 -4.63
CA VAL A 150 6.26 17.27 -4.56
C VAL A 150 4.96 17.69 -5.22
N GLY A 151 4.20 16.71 -5.71
CA GLY A 151 2.84 16.98 -6.16
C GLY A 151 2.03 15.72 -6.45
N PHE A 152 0.70 15.88 -6.46
CA PHE A 152 -0.24 14.87 -6.92
C PHE A 152 -1.22 15.46 -7.94
N VAL A 153 -1.81 14.59 -8.74
CA VAL A 153 -2.79 14.94 -9.77
C VAL A 153 -4.18 14.52 -9.29
N THR A 154 -5.14 15.43 -9.33
CA THR A 154 -6.55 15.12 -9.00
C THR A 154 -7.16 14.17 -10.04
N SER A 155 -8.23 13.47 -9.67
CA SER A 155 -8.94 12.59 -10.61
C SER A 155 -9.61 13.37 -11.74
N ASN A 156 -10.08 12.62 -12.75
CA ASN A 156 -10.92 13.16 -13.82
C ASN A 156 -12.14 13.92 -13.28
N PRO A 157 -12.64 14.92 -14.04
CA PRO A 157 -12.17 15.35 -15.37
C PRO A 157 -10.99 16.35 -15.34
N GLU A 158 -10.67 16.94 -14.19
CA GLU A 158 -9.74 18.07 -14.12
C GLU A 158 -8.29 17.69 -14.36
N ASN A 159 -7.84 16.54 -13.83
CA ASN A 159 -6.43 16.14 -13.87
C ASN A 159 -5.47 17.26 -13.40
N ARG A 160 -5.88 18.00 -12.37
CA ARG A 160 -5.19 19.20 -11.91
C ARG A 160 -4.01 18.83 -11.02
N LEU A 161 -2.84 19.40 -11.31
CA LEU A 161 -1.66 19.28 -10.47
C LEU A 161 -1.79 20.16 -9.22
N ILE A 162 -1.64 19.56 -8.05
CA ILE A 162 -1.43 20.24 -6.77
C ILE A 162 0.00 19.95 -6.33
N SER A 163 0.83 20.99 -6.23
CA SER A 163 2.27 20.84 -5.96
C SER A 163 2.81 21.91 -5.01
N LYS A 164 3.95 21.59 -4.38
CA LYS A 164 4.68 22.48 -3.47
C LYS A 164 6.15 22.09 -3.41
N VAL A 165 7.03 23.09 -3.32
CA VAL A 165 8.43 22.88 -2.92
C VAL A 165 8.51 22.92 -1.41
N LEU A 166 8.95 21.80 -0.81
CA LEU A 166 9.11 21.60 0.61
C LEU A 166 10.56 21.83 1.04
N GLN A 167 10.73 22.49 2.17
CA GLN A 167 12.00 22.63 2.88
C GLN A 167 12.04 21.67 4.07
N LYS A 168 13.22 21.54 4.69
CA LYS A 168 13.39 20.77 5.93
C LYS A 168 12.34 21.15 6.99
N GLY A 169 11.63 20.14 7.49
CA GLY A 169 10.57 20.27 8.49
C GLY A 169 9.16 20.45 7.90
N ASP A 170 9.03 20.80 6.63
CA ASP A 170 7.73 20.91 5.97
C ASP A 170 7.08 19.54 5.80
N VAL A 171 5.75 19.55 5.67
CA VAL A 171 4.90 18.37 5.54
C VAL A 171 3.95 18.51 4.36
N PHE A 172 3.65 17.41 3.68
CA PHE A 172 2.68 17.36 2.59
C PHE A 172 1.91 16.02 2.59
N VAL A 173 0.67 16.00 2.12
CA VAL A 173 -0.19 14.81 2.11
C VAL A 173 -0.56 14.43 0.69
N PHE A 174 -0.46 13.13 0.38
CA PHE A 174 -0.92 12.54 -0.88
C PHE A 174 -2.15 11.65 -0.60
N PRO A 175 -3.34 12.02 -1.10
CA PRO A 175 -4.54 11.20 -0.93
C PRO A 175 -4.39 9.80 -1.54
N VAL A 176 -5.02 8.81 -0.90
CA VAL A 176 -5.01 7.42 -1.36
C VAL A 176 -5.39 7.29 -2.84
N GLY A 177 -4.64 6.47 -3.57
CA GLY A 177 -4.93 6.15 -4.97
C GLY A 177 -4.53 7.23 -6.00
N LEU A 178 -4.19 8.46 -5.59
CA LEU A 178 -3.81 9.50 -6.55
C LEU A 178 -2.36 9.35 -7.02
N VAL A 179 -2.15 9.63 -8.31
CA VAL A 179 -0.81 9.67 -8.90
C VAL A 179 -0.06 10.86 -8.35
N HIS A 180 1.13 10.61 -7.79
CA HIS A 180 1.97 11.63 -7.20
C HIS A 180 3.46 11.34 -7.44
N PHE A 181 4.32 12.32 -7.18
CA PHE A 181 5.75 12.26 -7.42
C PHE A 181 6.53 13.12 -6.41
N GLN A 182 7.83 12.86 -6.34
CA GLN A 182 8.78 13.68 -5.60
C GLN A 182 10.04 13.90 -6.44
N ARG A 183 10.64 15.09 -6.34
CA ARG A 183 11.90 15.43 -7.03
C ARG A 183 12.77 16.30 -6.12
N ASN A 184 14.01 15.91 -5.93
CA ASN A 184 14.98 16.79 -5.29
C ASN A 184 15.34 17.95 -6.22
N VAL A 185 15.04 19.18 -5.80
CA VAL A 185 15.35 20.41 -6.55
C VAL A 185 16.44 21.25 -5.86
N GLY A 186 16.98 20.76 -4.75
CA GLY A 186 18.13 21.35 -4.07
C GLY A 186 19.44 21.03 -4.79
N SER A 187 20.51 21.72 -4.40
CA SER A 187 21.86 21.54 -4.98
C SER A 187 22.59 20.28 -4.47
N GLY A 188 22.18 19.72 -3.33
CA GLY A 188 22.80 18.56 -2.70
C GLY A 188 21.84 17.37 -2.57
N HIS A 189 22.20 16.42 -1.71
CA HIS A 189 21.30 15.34 -1.33
C HIS A 189 20.07 15.85 -0.59
N ALA A 190 18.97 15.11 -0.70
CA ALA A 190 17.78 15.33 0.10
C ALA A 190 17.34 14.02 0.76
N VAL A 191 16.66 14.13 1.89
CA VAL A 191 16.13 13.00 2.65
C VAL A 191 14.72 13.35 3.11
N SER A 192 13.79 12.42 2.91
CA SER A 192 12.44 12.51 3.45
C SER A 192 12.05 11.25 4.20
N LEU A 193 11.05 11.40 5.06
CA LEU A 193 10.36 10.30 5.72
C LEU A 193 8.88 10.39 5.37
N SER A 194 8.31 9.27 4.95
CA SER A 194 6.89 9.17 4.66
C SER A 194 6.24 8.13 5.56
N VAL A 195 5.03 8.43 6.03
CA VAL A 195 4.18 7.53 6.83
C VAL A 195 2.92 7.26 6.03
N LEU A 196 2.49 6.00 6.00
CA LEU A 196 1.36 5.56 5.19
C LEU A 196 0.29 4.93 6.06
N SER A 197 -0.98 5.19 5.73
CA SER A 197 -2.16 4.69 6.45
C SER A 197 -2.50 3.22 6.13
N SER A 198 -1.48 2.38 5.94
CA SER A 198 -1.61 0.94 5.79
C SER A 198 -0.31 0.22 6.16
N GLN A 199 -0.42 -0.97 6.74
CA GLN A 199 0.72 -1.86 6.99
C GLN A 199 1.39 -2.33 5.68
N ASN A 200 0.63 -2.34 4.58
CA ASN A 200 1.06 -2.71 3.24
C ASN A 200 0.38 -1.80 2.21
N PRO A 201 0.91 -0.59 1.97
CA PRO A 201 0.30 0.41 1.10
C PRO A 201 0.22 -0.04 -0.37
N GLY A 202 1.17 -0.89 -0.80
CA GLY A 202 1.40 -1.21 -2.21
C GLY A 202 1.95 -0.01 -2.97
N VAL A 203 2.62 -0.26 -4.09
CA VAL A 203 3.16 0.81 -4.95
C VAL A 203 2.91 0.42 -6.40
N ILE A 204 2.35 1.34 -7.17
CA ILE A 204 2.20 1.20 -8.62
C ILE A 204 2.96 2.36 -9.25
N THR A 205 4.18 2.12 -9.72
CA THR A 205 4.91 3.08 -10.55
C THR A 205 4.27 3.09 -11.93
N VAL A 206 3.77 4.25 -12.36
CA VAL A 206 2.92 4.37 -13.57
C VAL A 206 3.66 3.84 -14.80
N ALA A 207 4.91 4.25 -15.01
CA ALA A 207 5.67 3.82 -16.18
C ALA A 207 5.94 2.30 -16.18
N ASN A 208 6.32 1.71 -15.04
CA ASN A 208 6.52 0.25 -14.94
C ASN A 208 5.21 -0.52 -15.18
N ALA A 209 4.08 -0.03 -14.66
CA ALA A 209 2.80 -0.70 -14.83
C ALA A 209 2.26 -0.60 -16.28
N VAL A 210 2.54 0.51 -16.97
CA VAL A 210 2.06 0.76 -18.33
C VAL A 210 2.99 0.16 -19.38
N PHE A 211 4.31 0.35 -19.24
CA PHE A 211 5.30 -0.01 -20.25
C PHE A 211 6.16 -1.23 -19.88
N GLY A 212 6.22 -1.61 -18.60
CA GLY A 212 7.02 -2.74 -18.10
C GLY A 212 6.20 -3.89 -17.53
N SER A 213 4.91 -3.99 -17.85
CA SER A 213 4.07 -5.09 -17.35
C SER A 213 4.50 -6.43 -17.92
N ASN A 214 4.26 -7.51 -17.18
CA ASN A 214 4.50 -8.88 -17.64
C ASN A 214 3.25 -9.76 -17.42
N PRO A 215 2.56 -10.20 -18.50
CA PRO A 215 2.84 -9.90 -19.90
C PRO A 215 2.66 -8.41 -20.25
N SER A 216 3.33 -7.96 -21.31
CA SER A 216 3.24 -6.57 -21.79
C SER A 216 1.83 -6.24 -22.27
N ILE A 217 1.37 -5.02 -22.01
CA ILE A 217 0.17 -4.48 -22.65
C ILE A 217 0.45 -4.39 -24.15
N VAL A 218 -0.50 -4.87 -24.96
CA VAL A 218 -0.35 -4.88 -26.42
C VAL A 218 -0.15 -3.44 -26.93
N ASP A 219 0.80 -3.30 -27.85
CA ASP A 219 1.27 -2.02 -28.38
C ASP A 219 0.16 -1.19 -29.05
N ASP A 220 -0.84 -1.84 -29.64
CA ASP A 220 -2.01 -1.22 -30.26
C ASP A 220 -2.90 -0.48 -29.25
N ILE A 221 -3.12 -1.05 -28.07
CA ILE A 221 -3.86 -0.44 -26.97
C ILE A 221 -3.13 0.83 -26.51
N LEU A 222 -1.81 0.72 -26.26
CA LEU A 222 -1.02 1.84 -25.79
C LEU A 222 -0.86 2.92 -26.86
N ALA A 223 -0.61 2.55 -28.12
CA ALA A 223 -0.52 3.50 -29.22
C ALA A 223 -1.82 4.31 -29.37
N LYS A 224 -2.97 3.63 -29.25
CA LYS A 224 -4.27 4.29 -29.29
C LYS A 224 -4.52 5.17 -28.07
N ALA A 225 -4.17 4.70 -26.86
CA ALA A 225 -4.39 5.43 -25.61
C ALA A 225 -3.50 6.67 -25.49
N PHE A 226 -2.23 6.56 -25.88
CA PHE A 226 -1.25 7.64 -25.83
C PHE A 226 -1.24 8.50 -27.10
N GLN A 227 -1.99 8.14 -28.13
CA GLN A 227 -2.10 8.85 -29.41
C GLN A 227 -0.74 8.99 -30.12
N VAL A 228 0.03 7.91 -30.14
CA VAL A 228 1.35 7.83 -30.74
C VAL A 228 1.46 6.60 -31.64
N ASP A 229 2.51 6.54 -32.46
CA ASP A 229 2.82 5.35 -33.24
C ASP A 229 3.32 4.20 -32.36
N LYS A 230 3.07 2.96 -32.82
CA LYS A 230 3.55 1.73 -32.17
C LYS A 230 5.05 1.73 -31.90
N ASN A 231 5.85 2.25 -32.83
CA ASN A 231 7.31 2.36 -32.65
C ASN A 231 7.71 3.19 -31.42
N VAL A 232 6.91 4.20 -31.04
CA VAL A 232 7.15 4.99 -29.83
C VAL A 232 6.85 4.15 -28.58
N VAL A 233 5.75 3.38 -28.62
CA VAL A 233 5.39 2.45 -27.55
C VAL A 233 6.47 1.39 -27.38
N ASP A 234 6.90 0.73 -28.46
CA ASP A 234 7.95 -0.29 -28.42
C ASP A 234 9.25 0.27 -27.85
N SER A 235 9.60 1.51 -28.24
CA SER A 235 10.75 2.22 -27.68
C SER A 235 10.60 2.47 -26.18
N LEU A 236 9.41 2.82 -25.69
CA LEU A 236 9.16 3.02 -24.26
C LEU A 236 9.21 1.68 -23.50
N GLN A 237 8.54 0.64 -24.01
CA GLN A 237 8.54 -0.69 -23.41
C GLN A 237 9.96 -1.27 -23.32
N SER A 238 10.84 -1.00 -24.29
CA SER A 238 12.24 -1.45 -24.25
C SER A 238 13.08 -0.84 -23.11
N LYS A 239 12.58 0.18 -22.39
CA LYS A 239 13.28 0.83 -21.27
C LYS A 239 12.94 0.23 -19.91
N PHE A 240 11.90 -0.60 -19.82
CA PHE A 240 11.37 -1.16 -18.57
C PHE A 240 11.44 -2.69 -18.59
#